data_AF-A0A813A9Q8-F1
#
_entry.id   AF-A0A813A9Q8-F1
#
_cell.length_a   1.000
_cell.length_b   1.000
_cell.length_c   1.000
_cell.angle_alpha   90.00
_cell.angle_beta   90.00
_cell.angle_gamma   90.00
#
_symmetry.space_group_name_H-M   'P 1'
#
loop_
_entity.id
_entity.type
_entity.pdbx_description
1 polymer ?
#
loop_
_entity_poly.entity_id
_entity_poly.type
_entity_poly.pdbx_seq_one_letter_code
_entity_poly.pdbx_strand_id
1 'polypeptide(L)'
;MAHAETTADKEWPEKAHTAGNAGVMVVGRSALHGGLPAVLLGGRFYFKRKEYLYTDFGGGVNRKDKESPLLGAFRELAEELFAEDEETAKVTAQGISEAVRSELLGGRPFISGDYVMFVVTAEALVCSLDMDPGDSAIDRLFEHARFFDGHGKANPELSSVALISIGEHSGKVEARDGGPEVIKLRPVMVGRKGELHYGQLLPPGGGAQCGV
;
A
#
# COMPACT_ATOMS: atom_id res chain seq x y z
N MET A 1 15.27 3.48 -17.83
CA MET A 1 16.53 2.72 -17.68
C MET A 1 16.21 1.48 -16.87
N ALA A 2 16.84 0.32 -17.13
CA ALA A 2 16.57 -0.88 -16.34
C ALA A 2 17.15 -0.69 -14.92
N HIS A 3 16.32 -0.77 -13.89
CA HIS A 3 16.79 -0.72 -12.50
C HIS A 3 17.71 -1.93 -12.26
N ALA A 4 18.89 -1.66 -11.71
CA ALA A 4 19.83 -2.72 -11.34
C ALA A 4 19.25 -3.47 -10.12
N GLU A 5 18.94 -4.75 -10.30
CA GLU A 5 18.56 -5.63 -9.18
C GLU A 5 19.66 -5.63 -8.12
N THR A 6 19.28 -5.28 -6.90
CA THR A 6 20.16 -5.35 -5.73
C THR A 6 20.35 -6.81 -5.32
N THR A 7 21.37 -7.09 -4.50
CA THR A 7 21.62 -8.45 -3.99
C THR A 7 20.45 -9.00 -3.16
N ALA A 8 19.70 -8.15 -2.48
CA ALA A 8 18.51 -8.53 -1.72
C ALA A 8 17.35 -8.99 -2.63
N ASP A 9 17.25 -8.43 -3.83
CA ASP A 9 16.19 -8.76 -4.78
C ASP A 9 16.36 -10.13 -5.37
N LYS A 10 17.62 -10.53 -5.61
CA LYS A 10 17.95 -11.83 -6.17
C LYS A 10 17.55 -12.99 -5.26
N GLU A 11 17.30 -12.71 -3.98
CA GLU A 11 16.81 -13.69 -3.02
C GLU A 11 15.28 -13.82 -3.02
N TRP A 12 14.55 -12.92 -3.69
CA TRP A 12 13.12 -13.05 -3.83
C TRP A 12 12.74 -14.21 -4.77
N PRO A 13 11.56 -14.82 -4.58
CA PRO A 13 11.09 -15.84 -5.50
C PRO A 13 10.94 -15.28 -6.91
N GLU A 14 11.30 -16.04 -7.95
CA GLU A 14 11.24 -15.63 -9.37
C GLU A 14 9.88 -14.99 -9.77
N LYS A 15 8.78 -15.47 -9.19
CA LYS A 15 7.44 -14.90 -9.41
C LYS A 15 7.31 -13.44 -8.99
N ALA A 16 8.07 -12.99 -7.99
CA ALA A 16 8.10 -11.59 -7.57
C ALA A 16 8.70 -10.66 -8.64
N HIS A 17 9.50 -11.19 -9.56
CA HIS A 17 10.12 -10.43 -10.66
C HIS A 17 9.28 -10.43 -11.93
N THR A 18 8.30 -11.34 -12.01
CA THR A 18 7.57 -11.63 -13.26
C THR A 18 6.06 -11.47 -13.15
N ALA A 19 5.51 -11.23 -11.94
CA ALA A 19 4.07 -11.06 -11.70
C ALA A 19 3.44 -10.04 -12.65
N GLY A 20 2.25 -10.36 -13.17
CA GLY A 20 1.51 -9.49 -14.08
C GLY A 20 0.79 -8.35 -13.39
N ASN A 21 0.56 -8.50 -12.09
CA ASN A 21 -0.08 -7.50 -11.24
C ASN A 21 0.69 -7.36 -9.93
N ALA A 22 0.73 -6.14 -9.41
CA ALA A 22 1.45 -5.85 -8.19
C ALA A 22 0.78 -4.72 -7.40
N GLY A 23 0.96 -4.71 -6.09
CA GLY A 23 0.44 -3.63 -5.25
C GLY A 23 1.18 -3.45 -3.93
N VAL A 24 0.83 -2.35 -3.26
CA VAL A 24 1.42 -1.89 -2.00
C VAL A 24 0.33 -1.86 -0.92
N MET A 25 0.56 -2.61 0.16
CA MET A 25 -0.22 -2.50 1.38
C MET A 25 0.51 -1.57 2.35
N VAL A 26 -0.13 -0.46 2.68
CA VAL A 26 0.41 0.55 3.60
C VAL A 26 -0.11 0.30 5.01
N VAL A 27 0.80 0.07 5.95
CA VAL A 27 0.48 -0.17 7.37
C VAL A 27 1.14 0.85 8.28
N GLY A 28 0.57 1.11 9.45
CA GLY A 28 1.13 2.07 10.39
C GLY A 28 0.33 2.10 11.69
N ARG A 29 0.67 2.99 12.61
CA ARG A 29 -0.12 3.22 13.83
C ARG A 29 -0.95 4.48 13.68
N SER A 30 -2.27 4.36 13.81
CA SER A 30 -3.22 5.47 13.63
C SER A 30 -3.58 6.12 14.96
N ALA A 31 -3.33 7.43 15.09
CA ALA A 31 -3.81 8.25 16.20
C ALA A 31 -5.35 8.36 16.21
N LEU A 32 -5.99 8.38 15.03
CA LEU A 32 -7.46 8.33 14.90
C LEU A 32 -8.09 7.07 15.53
N HIS A 33 -7.30 5.99 15.60
CA HIS A 33 -7.65 4.71 16.23
C HIS A 33 -6.91 4.47 17.55
N GLY A 34 -6.51 5.53 18.27
CA GLY A 34 -5.90 5.41 19.61
C GLY A 34 -4.51 4.80 19.63
N GLY A 35 -3.76 4.93 18.53
CA GLY A 35 -2.42 4.38 18.35
C GLY A 35 -2.39 2.91 17.95
N LEU A 36 -3.54 2.30 17.64
CA LEU A 36 -3.61 0.92 17.17
C LEU A 36 -2.99 0.77 15.77
N PRO A 37 -2.43 -0.41 15.45
CA PRO A 37 -2.07 -0.76 14.09
C PRO A 37 -3.26 -0.56 13.16
N ALA A 38 -3.01 -0.04 11.97
CA ALA A 38 -4.01 0.20 10.95
C ALA A 38 -3.43 -0.08 9.56
N VAL A 39 -4.33 -0.31 8.60
CA VAL A 39 -4.01 -0.44 7.17
C VAL A 39 -4.80 0.61 6.39
N LEU A 40 -4.14 1.22 5.42
CA LEU A 40 -4.74 2.16 4.49
C LEU A 40 -5.05 1.42 3.18
N LEU A 41 -6.30 1.51 2.74
CA LEU A 41 -6.82 0.77 1.59
C LEU A 41 -7.51 1.69 0.58
N GLY A 42 -7.29 1.42 -0.70
CA GLY A 42 -8.00 2.03 -1.83
C GLY A 42 -9.33 1.34 -2.07
N GLY A 43 -10.40 2.13 -2.27
CA GLY A 43 -11.74 1.66 -2.57
C GLY A 43 -12.08 1.81 -4.05
N ARG A 44 -12.52 0.71 -4.69
CA ARG A 44 -12.93 0.70 -6.10
C ARG A 44 -14.22 -0.10 -6.33
N PHE A 45 -15.08 0.43 -7.19
CA PHE A 45 -16.25 -0.31 -7.67
C PHE A 45 -15.89 -1.18 -8.88
N TYR A 46 -16.06 -2.50 -8.74
CA TYR A 46 -15.84 -3.44 -9.84
C TYR A 46 -17.12 -3.66 -10.64
N PHE A 47 -17.32 -2.86 -11.70
CA PHE A 47 -18.53 -2.87 -12.53
C PHE A 47 -18.96 -4.27 -13.03
N LYS A 48 -18.00 -5.09 -13.49
CA LYS A 48 -18.28 -6.45 -13.97
C LYS A 48 -18.85 -7.37 -12.89
N ARG A 49 -18.43 -7.15 -11.63
CA ARG A 49 -18.83 -7.95 -10.46
C ARG A 49 -19.96 -7.30 -9.67
N LYS A 50 -20.24 -6.01 -9.90
CA LYS A 50 -21.16 -5.18 -9.12
C LYS A 50 -20.85 -5.19 -7.63
N GLU A 51 -19.56 -5.21 -7.28
CA GLU A 51 -19.07 -5.20 -5.90
C GLU A 51 -18.17 -3.99 -5.68
N TYR A 52 -18.36 -3.31 -4.54
CA TYR A 52 -17.40 -2.35 -4.00
C TYR A 52 -16.43 -3.07 -3.09
N LEU A 53 -15.12 -2.88 -3.27
CA LEU A 53 -14.10 -3.52 -2.46
C LEU A 53 -13.04 -2.50 -2.05
N TYR A 54 -12.53 -2.67 -0.83
CA TYR A 54 -11.29 -2.05 -0.37
C TYR A 54 -10.15 -3.04 -0.54
N THR A 55 -9.07 -2.61 -1.20
CA THR A 55 -7.88 -3.42 -1.48
C THR A 55 -6.63 -2.60 -1.19
N ASP A 56 -5.48 -3.27 -1.24
CA ASP A 56 -4.20 -2.58 -1.38
C ASP A 56 -4.15 -1.77 -2.68
N PHE A 57 -3.18 -0.86 -2.76
CA PHE A 57 -3.02 0.01 -3.92
C PHE A 57 -2.25 -0.72 -5.00
N GLY A 58 -2.87 -1.02 -6.13
CA GLY A 58 -2.24 -1.95 -7.07
C GLY A 58 -3.00 -2.21 -8.36
N GLY A 59 -2.24 -2.65 -9.35
CA GLY A 59 -2.70 -2.81 -10.71
C GLY A 59 -1.73 -3.58 -11.60
N GLY A 60 -1.80 -3.30 -12.89
CA GLY A 60 -1.10 -4.08 -13.91
C GLY A 60 0.35 -3.61 -14.08
N VAL A 61 1.29 -4.56 -14.15
CA VAL A 61 2.69 -4.24 -14.43
C VAL A 61 2.88 -4.08 -15.95
N ASN A 62 3.47 -2.95 -16.37
CA ASN A 62 3.72 -2.67 -17.78
C ASN A 62 4.94 -3.45 -18.30
N ARG A 63 4.70 -4.71 -18.64
CA ARG A 63 5.72 -5.63 -19.18
C ARG A 63 6.31 -5.18 -20.52
N LYS A 64 5.59 -4.37 -21.31
CA LYS A 64 6.10 -3.87 -22.60
C LYS A 64 7.26 -2.91 -22.39
N ASP A 65 7.17 -2.10 -21.34
CA ASP A 65 8.20 -1.13 -20.95
C ASP A 65 9.25 -1.71 -20.00
N LYS A 66 9.22 -3.05 -19.80
CA LYS A 66 10.10 -3.78 -18.88
C LYS A 66 10.01 -3.24 -17.45
N GLU A 67 8.84 -2.78 -17.05
CA GLU A 67 8.56 -2.38 -15.67
C GLU A 67 8.72 -3.59 -14.74
N SER A 68 9.43 -3.40 -13.63
CA SER A 68 9.52 -4.42 -12.58
C SER A 68 8.25 -4.42 -11.74
N PRO A 69 7.82 -5.55 -11.15
CA PRO A 69 6.64 -5.55 -10.30
C PRO A 69 6.73 -4.62 -9.08
N LEU A 70 7.92 -4.39 -8.53
CA LEU A 70 8.11 -3.39 -7.47
C LEU A 70 7.78 -1.98 -8.00
N LEU A 71 8.39 -1.59 -9.11
CA LEU A 71 8.16 -0.27 -9.69
C LEU A 71 6.69 -0.09 -10.09
N GLY A 72 6.08 -1.11 -10.69
CA GLY A 72 4.66 -1.09 -11.04
C GLY A 72 3.75 -0.94 -9.82
N ALA A 73 4.03 -1.65 -8.72
CA ALA A 73 3.28 -1.50 -7.48
C ALA A 73 3.33 -0.06 -6.93
N PHE A 74 4.52 0.57 -6.92
CA PHE A 74 4.66 1.94 -6.44
C PHE A 74 4.14 3.00 -7.41
N ARG A 75 4.11 2.72 -8.73
CA ARG A 75 3.45 3.59 -9.71
C ARG A 75 1.94 3.61 -9.45
N GLU A 76 1.34 2.44 -9.29
CA GLU A 76 -0.09 2.32 -8.97
C GLU A 76 -0.42 2.97 -7.61
N LEU A 77 0.45 2.81 -6.61
CA LEU A 77 0.34 3.55 -5.35
C LEU A 77 0.32 5.07 -5.58
N ALA A 78 1.18 5.60 -6.45
CA ALA A 78 1.25 7.04 -6.69
C ALA A 78 0.03 7.57 -7.46
N GLU A 79 -0.42 6.85 -8.48
CA GLU A 79 -1.65 7.16 -9.23
C GLU A 79 -2.88 7.15 -8.31
N GLU A 80 -3.00 6.12 -7.48
CA GLU A 80 -4.15 5.94 -6.61
C GLU A 80 -4.08 6.85 -5.38
N LEU A 81 -2.99 6.84 -4.60
CA LEU A 81 -2.93 7.56 -3.33
C LEU A 81 -2.70 9.07 -3.49
N PHE A 82 -1.91 9.48 -4.51
CA PHE A 82 -1.51 10.88 -4.72
C PHE A 82 -2.21 11.53 -5.92
N ALA A 83 -3.07 10.79 -6.64
CA ALA A 83 -3.78 11.27 -7.83
C ALA A 83 -2.83 11.81 -8.92
N GLU A 84 -1.63 11.25 -8.99
CA GLU A 84 -0.64 11.61 -10.00
C GLU A 84 -1.02 11.01 -11.36
N ASP A 85 -0.70 11.72 -12.44
CA ASP A 85 -0.74 11.14 -13.78
C ASP A 85 0.39 10.11 -13.97
N GLU A 86 0.25 9.23 -14.96
CA GLU A 86 1.17 8.11 -15.21
C GLU A 86 2.66 8.53 -15.28
N GLU A 87 2.99 9.68 -15.88
CA GLU A 87 4.38 10.10 -16.03
C GLU A 87 4.95 10.63 -14.71
N THR A 88 4.17 11.41 -13.97
CA THR A 88 4.54 11.87 -12.62
C THR A 88 4.67 10.67 -11.67
N ALA A 89 3.70 9.75 -11.71
CA ALA A 89 3.67 8.55 -10.89
C ALA A 89 4.90 7.66 -11.10
N LYS A 90 5.41 7.53 -12.33
CA LYS A 90 6.65 6.79 -12.59
C LYS A 90 7.86 7.40 -11.88
N VAL A 91 7.97 8.73 -11.86
CA VAL A 91 9.09 9.43 -11.19
C VAL A 91 8.98 9.25 -9.68
N THR A 92 7.80 9.47 -9.12
CA THR A 92 7.52 9.27 -7.69
C THR A 92 7.78 7.83 -7.27
N ALA A 93 7.30 6.86 -8.06
CA ALA A 93 7.50 5.44 -7.80
C ALA A 93 8.97 5.04 -7.80
N GLN A 94 9.80 5.62 -8.67
CA GLN A 94 11.24 5.38 -8.65
C GLN A 94 11.85 5.83 -7.31
N GLY A 95 11.57 7.06 -6.89
CA GLY A 95 12.08 7.60 -5.63
C GLY A 95 11.64 6.77 -4.41
N ILE A 96 10.34 6.48 -4.30
CA ILE A 96 9.80 5.69 -3.19
C ILE A 96 10.38 4.27 -3.21
N SER A 97 10.32 3.58 -4.36
CA SER A 97 10.71 2.17 -4.44
C SER A 97 12.18 1.93 -4.15
N GLU A 98 13.06 2.91 -4.41
CA GLU A 98 14.47 2.87 -4.02
C GLU A 98 14.64 3.12 -2.51
N ALA A 99 13.94 4.11 -1.96
CA ALA A 99 14.03 4.46 -0.54
C ALA A 99 13.50 3.36 0.38
N VAL A 100 12.34 2.79 0.08
CA VAL A 100 11.66 1.83 0.98
C VAL A 100 12.07 0.38 0.73
N ARG A 101 12.96 0.12 -0.23
CA ARG A 101 13.30 -1.24 -0.69
C ARG A 101 13.82 -2.15 0.42
N SER A 102 14.71 -1.63 1.25
CA SER A 102 15.28 -2.33 2.40
C SER A 102 14.35 -2.33 3.63
N GLU A 103 13.28 -1.56 3.57
CA GLU A 103 12.31 -1.35 4.66
C GLU A 103 10.99 -2.08 4.41
N LEU A 104 10.91 -2.88 3.34
CA LEU A 104 9.79 -3.78 3.12
C LEU A 104 9.60 -4.66 4.36
N LEU A 105 8.37 -4.70 4.84
CA LEU A 105 8.02 -5.45 6.03
C LEU A 105 8.20 -6.95 5.74
N GLY A 106 9.08 -7.59 6.52
CA GLY A 106 9.50 -8.97 6.30
C GLY A 106 10.60 -9.15 5.24
N GLY A 107 11.15 -8.06 4.71
CA GLY A 107 12.29 -8.04 3.76
C GLY A 107 11.98 -8.62 2.38
N ARG A 108 10.71 -8.91 2.08
CA ARG A 108 10.31 -9.59 0.84
C ARG A 108 8.85 -9.31 0.46
N PRO A 109 8.50 -9.48 -0.82
CA PRO A 109 7.11 -9.50 -1.25
C PRO A 109 6.34 -10.75 -0.82
N PHE A 110 5.02 -10.60 -0.76
CA PHE A 110 4.05 -11.68 -0.60
C PHE A 110 3.44 -12.04 -1.96
N ILE A 111 3.30 -13.33 -2.27
CA ILE A 111 2.91 -13.79 -3.60
C ILE A 111 1.63 -14.62 -3.51
N SER A 112 0.65 -14.31 -4.36
CA SER A 112 -0.60 -15.06 -4.50
C SER A 112 -0.98 -15.19 -5.98
N GLY A 113 -0.81 -16.38 -6.54
CA GLY A 113 -1.05 -16.60 -7.97
C GLY A 113 -0.08 -15.83 -8.86
N ASP A 114 -0.60 -14.88 -9.65
CA ASP A 114 0.15 -13.93 -10.52
C ASP A 114 0.14 -12.51 -9.94
N TYR A 115 -0.17 -12.38 -8.65
CA TYR A 115 -0.16 -11.13 -7.90
C TYR A 115 0.99 -11.11 -6.91
N VAL A 116 1.65 -9.97 -6.80
CA VAL A 116 2.67 -9.71 -5.78
C VAL A 116 2.30 -8.48 -4.95
N MET A 117 2.41 -8.61 -3.63
CA MET A 117 2.11 -7.53 -2.69
C MET A 117 3.37 -7.16 -1.92
N PHE A 118 3.67 -5.87 -1.88
CA PHE A 118 4.72 -5.28 -1.06
C PHE A 118 4.07 -4.62 0.15
N VAL A 119 4.59 -4.87 1.35
CA VAL A 119 4.05 -4.27 2.57
C VAL A 119 5.06 -3.26 3.08
N VAL A 120 4.61 -2.02 3.29
CA VAL A 120 5.45 -0.90 3.74
C VAL A 120 4.82 -0.20 4.92
N THR A 121 5.67 0.37 5.76
CA THR A 121 5.22 1.25 6.83
C THR A 121 4.86 2.62 6.26
N ALA A 122 3.84 3.26 6.82
CA ALA A 122 3.46 4.62 6.48
C ALA A 122 4.59 5.59 6.80
N GLU A 123 5.37 5.33 7.85
CA GLU A 123 6.54 6.10 8.24
C GLU A 123 7.62 6.09 7.14
N ALA A 124 7.93 4.93 6.57
CA ALA A 124 8.90 4.83 5.47
C ALA A 124 8.42 5.61 4.24
N LEU A 125 7.13 5.52 3.90
CA LEU A 125 6.53 6.28 2.81
C LEU A 125 6.61 7.79 3.04
N VAL A 126 6.12 8.26 4.18
CA VAL A 126 6.12 9.69 4.53
C VAL A 126 7.55 10.25 4.53
N CYS A 127 8.52 9.50 5.06
CA CYS A 127 9.92 9.90 5.03
C CYS A 127 10.47 9.95 3.59
N SER A 128 10.16 8.95 2.75
CA SER A 128 10.60 8.93 1.33
C SER A 128 10.00 10.06 0.50
N LEU A 129 8.86 10.60 0.94
CA LEU A 129 8.12 11.68 0.28
C LEU A 129 8.43 13.07 0.86
N ASP A 130 9.33 13.18 1.83
CA ASP A 130 9.62 14.41 2.56
C ASP A 130 8.34 15.08 3.13
N MET A 131 7.41 14.24 3.59
CA MET A 131 6.15 14.69 4.18
C MET A 131 6.30 14.81 5.71
N ASP A 132 5.67 15.82 6.30
CA ASP A 132 5.53 15.88 7.76
C ASP A 132 4.58 14.75 8.23
N PRO A 133 5.03 13.82 9.09
CA PRO A 133 4.19 12.74 9.61
C PRO A 133 3.04 13.24 10.48
N GLY A 134 3.11 14.46 11.02
CA GLY A 134 2.15 14.95 12.01
C GLY A 134 2.08 14.03 13.23
N ASP A 135 0.86 13.81 13.74
CA ASP A 135 0.63 12.91 14.90
C ASP A 135 0.75 11.42 14.53
N SER A 136 0.57 11.07 13.26
CA SER A 136 0.60 9.70 12.75
C SER A 136 0.79 9.69 11.24
N ALA A 137 1.86 9.04 10.77
CA ALA A 137 2.17 8.97 9.34
C ALA A 137 1.04 8.35 8.50
N ILE A 138 0.36 7.32 9.00
CA ILE A 138 -0.75 6.70 8.27
C ILE A 138 -2.00 7.59 8.26
N ASP A 139 -2.27 8.32 9.34
CA ASP A 139 -3.36 9.30 9.37
C ASP A 139 -3.06 10.45 8.40
N ARG A 140 -1.80 10.88 8.29
CA ARG A 140 -1.37 11.89 7.34
C ARG A 140 -1.59 11.46 5.88
N LEU A 141 -1.20 10.23 5.54
CA LEU A 141 -1.45 9.67 4.21
C LEU A 141 -2.95 9.52 3.93
N PHE A 142 -3.73 9.10 4.93
CA PHE A 142 -5.18 9.01 4.82
C PHE A 142 -5.83 10.38 4.59
N GLU A 143 -5.40 11.41 5.32
CA GLU A 143 -5.85 12.78 5.10
C GLU A 143 -5.49 13.26 3.70
N HIS A 144 -4.23 13.07 3.29
CA HIS A 144 -3.77 13.46 1.96
C HIS A 144 -4.64 12.84 0.86
N ALA A 145 -4.88 11.53 0.94
CA ALA A 145 -5.69 10.82 -0.05
C ALA A 145 -7.18 11.22 -0.04
N ARG A 146 -7.69 11.73 1.09
CA ARG A 146 -9.06 12.28 1.18
C ARG A 146 -9.17 13.68 0.59
N PHE A 147 -8.09 14.47 0.65
CA PHE A 147 -8.04 15.83 0.11
C PHE A 147 -7.47 15.83 -1.30
N PHE A 148 -8.20 15.16 -2.20
CA PHE A 148 -8.24 15.33 -3.66
C PHE A 148 -7.38 16.47 -4.25
N ASP A 149 -6.32 16.09 -4.97
CA ASP A 149 -5.36 16.83 -5.84
C ASP A 149 -4.78 18.18 -5.34
N GLY A 150 -4.99 18.54 -4.06
CA GLY A 150 -4.67 19.89 -3.57
C GLY A 150 -5.55 21.01 -4.17
N HIS A 151 -6.46 20.68 -5.10
CA HIS A 151 -7.37 21.59 -5.79
C HIS A 151 -8.86 21.13 -5.72
N GLY A 152 -9.17 20.03 -5.04
CA GLY A 152 -10.52 19.53 -4.82
C GLY A 152 -11.13 18.72 -5.97
N LYS A 153 -10.34 18.15 -6.89
CA LYS A 153 -10.86 17.25 -7.95
C LYS A 153 -10.75 15.78 -7.59
N ALA A 154 -11.85 15.06 -7.82
CA ALA A 154 -11.94 13.61 -7.64
C ALA A 154 -10.79 12.87 -8.36
N ASN A 155 -10.12 11.95 -7.64
CA ASN A 155 -9.15 11.03 -8.23
C ASN A 155 -9.92 10.06 -9.16
N PRO A 156 -9.61 9.99 -10.47
CA PRO A 156 -10.29 9.06 -11.38
C PRO A 156 -9.99 7.59 -11.08
N GLU A 157 -8.87 7.27 -10.42
CA GLU A 157 -8.43 5.89 -10.15
C GLU A 157 -8.98 5.33 -8.82
N LEU A 158 -9.26 6.20 -7.83
CA LEU A 158 -9.85 5.82 -6.54
C LEU A 158 -11.24 6.41 -6.32
N SER A 159 -12.20 5.53 -6.00
CA SER A 159 -13.56 5.94 -5.63
C SER A 159 -13.70 6.33 -4.16
N SER A 160 -12.88 5.74 -3.27
CA SER A 160 -12.74 6.14 -1.87
C SER A 160 -11.43 5.62 -1.29
N VAL A 161 -11.12 6.03 -0.06
CA VAL A 161 -10.06 5.45 0.77
C VAL A 161 -10.60 5.10 2.14
N ALA A 162 -10.07 4.03 2.74
CA ALA A 162 -10.43 3.61 4.09
C ALA A 162 -9.19 3.38 4.95
N LEU A 163 -9.27 3.85 6.19
CA LEU A 163 -8.31 3.55 7.24
C LEU A 163 -8.92 2.58 8.24
N ILE A 164 -8.44 1.33 8.20
CA ILE A 164 -8.98 0.22 8.99
C ILE A 164 -8.03 -0.10 10.13
N SER A 165 -8.50 -0.05 11.38
CA SER A 165 -7.70 -0.54 12.51
C SER A 165 -7.61 -2.07 12.50
N ILE A 166 -6.42 -2.58 12.80
CA ILE A 166 -6.13 -3.99 13.00
C ILE A 166 -6.19 -4.23 14.51
N GLY A 167 -7.41 -4.30 15.05
CA GLY A 167 -7.62 -4.71 16.44
C GLY A 167 -7.31 -6.20 16.61
N GLU A 168 -6.49 -6.55 17.61
CA GLU A 168 -6.36 -7.94 18.03
C GLU A 168 -7.70 -8.43 18.59
N HIS A 169 -8.23 -9.47 17.96
CA HIS A 169 -9.42 -10.26 18.32
C HIS A 169 -10.81 -9.67 17.98
N SER A 170 -11.61 -10.55 17.36
CA SER A 170 -13.08 -10.60 17.32
C SER A 170 -13.83 -9.97 16.13
N GLY A 171 -13.31 -10.05 14.90
CA GLY A 171 -14.15 -9.95 13.68
C GLY A 171 -14.99 -8.67 13.53
N LYS A 172 -14.69 -7.64 14.32
CA LYS A 172 -15.27 -6.31 14.26
C LYS A 172 -14.27 -5.43 13.53
N VAL A 173 -14.56 -5.19 12.27
CA VAL A 173 -13.87 -4.22 11.45
C VAL A 173 -14.52 -2.88 11.75
N GLU A 174 -13.83 -2.01 12.49
CA GLU A 174 -14.23 -0.61 12.60
C GLU A 174 -13.64 0.15 11.42
N ALA A 175 -14.46 0.35 10.40
CA ALA A 175 -14.12 1.20 9.28
C ALA A 175 -14.67 2.60 9.52
N ARG A 176 -13.82 3.62 9.36
CA ARG A 176 -14.28 4.99 9.21
C ARG A 176 -14.40 5.28 7.73
N ASP A 177 -15.61 5.14 7.22
CA ASP A 177 -15.93 5.37 5.81
C ASP A 177 -16.41 6.82 5.59
N GLY A 178 -16.08 7.38 4.43
CA GLY A 178 -16.60 8.66 3.93
C GLY A 178 -17.89 8.50 3.09
N GLY A 179 -18.42 7.28 2.96
CA GLY A 179 -19.65 6.97 2.20
C GLY A 179 -20.36 5.69 2.69
N PRO A 180 -21.57 5.36 2.17
CA PRO A 180 -22.49 4.45 2.84
C PRO A 180 -22.32 2.96 2.49
N GLU A 181 -22.47 2.16 3.56
CA GLU A 181 -22.93 0.76 3.66
C GLU A 181 -22.07 -0.44 3.17
N VAL A 182 -21.91 -1.37 4.13
CA VAL A 182 -21.47 -2.77 4.06
C VAL A 182 -20.15 -3.02 3.33
N ILE A 183 -19.07 -2.85 4.11
CA ILE A 183 -17.70 -3.14 3.74
C ILE A 183 -17.45 -4.64 3.83
N LYS A 184 -17.40 -5.32 2.68
CA LYS A 184 -16.78 -6.64 2.60
C LYS A 184 -15.27 -6.45 2.54
N LEU A 185 -14.60 -6.51 3.69
CA LEU A 185 -13.17 -6.79 3.69
C LEU A 185 -12.98 -8.23 3.18
N ARG A 186 -12.43 -8.37 1.98
CA ARG A 186 -11.83 -9.65 1.60
C ARG A 186 -10.38 -9.61 2.06
N PRO A 187 -9.93 -10.54 2.92
CA PRO A 187 -8.51 -10.77 3.09
C PRO A 187 -7.96 -11.10 1.69
N VAL A 188 -7.06 -10.26 1.17
CA VAL A 188 -6.37 -10.52 -0.11
C VAL A 188 -5.50 -11.79 -0.01
N MET A 189 -5.27 -12.29 1.21
CA MET A 189 -4.71 -13.61 1.46
C MET A 189 -5.59 -14.48 2.35
N VAL A 190 -6.66 -15.07 1.79
CA VAL A 190 -7.19 -16.34 2.33
C VAL A 190 -6.32 -17.47 1.76
N GLY A 191 -5.12 -17.62 2.33
CA GLY A 191 -4.33 -18.83 2.15
C GLY A 191 -5.07 -20.00 2.81
N ARG A 192 -5.40 -21.04 2.04
CA ARG A 192 -5.77 -22.33 2.65
C ARG A 192 -4.54 -22.85 3.41
N LYS A 193 -4.72 -23.07 4.73
CA LYS A 193 -3.80 -23.71 5.69
C LYS A 193 -2.39 -23.10 5.76
N GLY A 194 -2.27 -22.07 6.59
CA GLY A 194 -1.00 -21.50 7.04
C GLY A 194 -1.29 -20.12 7.63
N GLU A 195 -1.71 -20.09 8.89
CA GLU A 195 -2.12 -18.89 9.62
C GLU A 195 -1.04 -17.80 9.57
N LEU A 196 -1.38 -16.63 9.00
CA LEU A 196 -0.63 -15.40 9.25
C LEU A 196 -1.12 -14.83 10.59
N HIS A 197 -0.33 -15.05 11.63
CA HIS A 197 -0.53 -14.40 12.92
C HIS A 197 -0.06 -12.94 12.81
N TYR A 198 -1.02 -12.01 12.76
CA TYR A 198 -0.79 -10.57 12.60
C TYR A 198 0.11 -9.94 13.68
N GLY A 199 0.28 -10.61 14.83
CA GLY A 199 1.16 -10.18 15.92
C GLY A 199 2.66 -10.16 15.60
N GLN A 200 3.08 -10.62 14.40
CA GLN A 200 4.48 -10.60 13.95
C GLN A 200 4.78 -9.50 12.92
N LEU A 201 3.79 -8.70 12.50
CA LEU A 201 3.94 -7.76 11.40
C LEU A 201 4.51 -6.38 11.80
N LEU A 202 4.71 -6.07 13.07
CA LEU A 202 5.26 -4.75 13.46
C LEU A 202 6.36 -4.92 14.52
N PRO A 203 7.55 -4.32 14.33
CA PRO A 203 8.53 -4.25 15.39
C PRO A 203 7.97 -3.41 16.56
N PRO A 204 8.30 -3.75 17.82
CA PRO A 204 7.89 -2.96 18.97
C PRO A 204 8.58 -1.59 18.93
N GLY A 205 7.83 -0.53 18.61
CA GLY A 205 8.13 0.85 19.01
C GLY A 205 9.45 1.46 18.50
N GLY A 206 9.99 1.00 17.39
CA GLY A 206 11.12 1.68 16.73
C GLY A 206 10.61 2.61 15.65
N GLY A 207 10.51 3.91 15.94
CA GLY A 207 10.32 4.91 14.90
C GLY A 207 11.51 4.84 13.93
N ALA A 208 11.23 4.69 12.64
CA ALA A 208 12.23 4.92 11.61
C ALA A 208 12.69 6.38 11.79
N GLN A 209 13.93 6.57 12.24
CA GLN A 209 14.54 7.89 12.24
C GLN A 209 14.85 8.22 10.79
N CYS A 210 14.23 9.27 10.26
CA CYS A 210 14.66 9.84 8.98
C CYS A 210 16.15 10.21 9.13
N GLY A 211 17.00 9.49 8.38
CA GLY A 211 18.43 9.75 8.36
C GLY A 211 18.70 11.12 7.75
N VAL A 212 19.43 11.95 8.48
CA VAL A 212 19.91 13.27 8.05
C VAL A 212 21.14 13.11 7.16
#